data_AF-A0A6J4MZX4-F1
#
_entry.id   AF-A0A6J4MZX4-F1
#
_cell.length_a   1.000
_cell.length_b   1.000
_cell.length_c   1.000
_cell.angle_alpha   90.00
_cell.angle_beta   90.00
_cell.angle_gamma   90.00
#
_symmetry.space_group_name_H-M   'P 1'
#
loop_
_entity.id
_entity.type
_entity.pdbx_description
1 polymer ?
#
loop_
_entity_poly.entity_id
_entity_poly.type
_entity_poly.pdbx_seq_one_letter_code
_entity_poly.pdbx_strand_id
1 'polypeptide(L)'
;MTDGVPALGTASAALAEQLAITWHCAALLISPPRQRLLSQLDSVHRATHLLPDALGGPLRATIVHLERAPLGELEEEYRSTLDGSGLDPAEITGLSETLEAAASADAEAGRELVCGELPRLEKLRSRLLGAESGWAGAITAVTASLTQLPLSDAR
;
A
#
# COMPACT_ATOMS: atom_id res chain seq x y z
N MET A 1 20.04 7.39 -39.82
CA MET A 1 19.40 8.44 -39.00
C MET A 1 18.68 7.69 -37.90
N THR A 2 19.35 7.64 -36.76
CA THR A 2 19.19 6.66 -35.69
C THR A 2 17.85 6.77 -34.96
N ASP A 3 17.21 5.62 -34.85
CA ASP A 3 16.63 5.04 -33.62
C ASP A 3 15.67 5.91 -32.80
N GLY A 4 14.39 5.74 -33.08
CA GLY A 4 13.30 6.25 -32.27
C GLY A 4 12.72 5.17 -31.36
N VAL A 5 13.40 4.84 -30.25
CA VAL A 5 12.76 4.14 -29.12
C VAL A 5 13.14 4.77 -27.77
N PRO A 6 12.49 5.89 -27.35
CA PRO A 6 12.50 6.35 -25.96
C PRO A 6 11.19 6.12 -25.17
N ALA A 7 10.15 5.54 -25.79
CA ALA A 7 8.82 5.49 -25.16
C ALA A 7 8.62 4.33 -24.15
N LEU A 8 9.22 3.16 -24.38
CA LEU A 8 8.98 1.99 -23.52
C LEU A 8 9.72 2.06 -22.17
N GLY A 9 10.90 2.68 -22.13
CA GLY A 9 11.69 2.81 -20.91
C GLY A 9 11.10 3.80 -19.89
N THR A 10 10.47 4.87 -20.37
CA THR A 10 9.87 5.90 -19.50
C THR A 10 8.56 5.44 -18.86
N ALA A 11 7.72 4.71 -19.62
CA ALA A 11 6.49 4.13 -19.10
C ALA A 11 6.77 3.05 -18.02
N SER A 12 7.76 2.19 -18.25
CA SER A 12 8.17 1.16 -17.27
C SER A 12 8.76 1.78 -15.99
N ALA A 13 9.59 2.82 -16.12
CA ALA A 13 10.13 3.54 -14.96
C ALA A 13 9.04 4.23 -14.13
N ALA A 14 8.08 4.90 -14.77
CA ALA A 14 6.95 5.51 -14.09
C ALA A 14 6.07 4.46 -13.38
N LEU A 15 5.91 3.28 -14.00
CA LEU A 15 5.18 2.16 -13.41
C LEU A 15 5.87 1.63 -12.15
N ALA A 16 7.19 1.43 -12.22
CA ALA A 16 8.00 1.02 -11.08
C ALA A 16 7.89 2.01 -9.92
N GLU A 17 7.96 3.31 -10.21
CA GLU A 17 7.81 4.37 -9.21
C GLU A 17 6.41 4.36 -8.57
N GLN A 18 5.34 4.18 -9.37
CA GLN A 18 3.97 4.08 -8.86
C GLN A 18 3.78 2.86 -7.94
N LEU A 19 4.37 1.71 -8.27
CA LEU A 19 4.36 0.53 -7.43
C LEU A 19 5.08 0.79 -6.10
N ALA A 20 6.30 1.34 -6.16
CA ALA A 20 7.09 1.66 -4.98
C ALA A 20 6.36 2.63 -4.04
N ILE A 21 5.79 3.72 -4.58
CA ILE A 21 4.99 4.68 -3.80
C ILE A 21 3.77 3.99 -3.18
N THR A 22 3.05 3.17 -3.94
CA THR A 22 1.85 2.47 -3.45
C THR A 22 2.18 1.55 -2.29
N TRP A 23 3.22 0.72 -2.43
CA TRP A 23 3.61 -0.24 -1.40
C TRP A 23 4.21 0.42 -0.16
N HIS A 24 5.05 1.46 -0.33
CA HIS A 24 5.58 2.21 0.82
C HIS A 24 4.47 2.92 1.60
N CYS A 25 3.55 3.60 0.92
CA CYS A 25 2.40 4.21 1.57
C CYS A 25 1.56 3.16 2.32
N ALA A 26 1.30 2.02 1.68
CA ALA A 26 0.54 0.95 2.33
C ALA A 26 1.26 0.36 3.54
N ALA A 27 2.57 0.09 3.48
CA ALA A 27 3.38 -0.40 4.60
C ALA A 27 3.22 0.51 5.84
N LEU A 28 3.37 1.82 5.62
CA LEU A 28 3.21 2.82 6.68
C LEU A 28 1.80 2.82 7.27
N LEU A 29 0.77 2.69 6.43
CA LEU A 29 -0.63 2.79 6.86
C LEU A 29 -1.14 1.53 7.55
N ILE A 30 -0.58 0.35 7.28
CA ILE A 30 -0.98 -0.91 7.92
C ILE A 30 -0.21 -1.21 9.19
N SER A 31 0.86 -0.45 9.46
CA SER A 31 1.61 -0.50 10.70
C SER A 31 0.80 0.09 11.87
N PRO A 32 1.09 -0.32 13.12
CA PRO A 32 0.50 0.33 14.29
C PRO A 32 0.70 1.86 14.22
N PRO A 33 -0.36 2.66 14.43
CA PRO A 33 -0.26 4.10 14.34
C PRO A 33 0.71 4.61 15.42
N ARG A 34 1.55 5.58 15.05
CA ARG A 34 2.53 6.19 15.94
C ARG A 34 2.64 7.67 15.61
N GLN A 35 3.12 8.48 16.56
CA GLN A 35 3.32 9.91 16.34
C GLN A 35 4.15 10.23 15.07
N ARG A 36 5.18 9.42 14.79
CA ARG A 36 6.02 9.56 13.61
C ARG A 36 5.24 9.36 12.29
N LEU A 37 4.26 8.45 12.26
CA LEU A 37 3.39 8.25 11.10
C LEU A 37 2.52 9.49 10.88
N LEU A 38 1.87 9.96 11.94
CA LEU A 38 0.98 11.13 11.89
C LEU A 38 1.71 12.39 11.39
N SER A 39 2.95 12.61 11.85
CA SER A 39 3.78 13.73 11.39
C SER A 39 4.24 13.61 9.92
N GLN A 40 4.11 12.44 9.30
CA GLN A 40 4.45 12.21 7.90
C GLN A 40 3.23 12.18 6.97
N LEU A 41 2.00 12.20 7.51
CA LEU A 41 0.77 12.04 6.71
C LEU A 41 0.66 13.06 5.58
N ASP A 42 1.01 14.33 5.80
CA ASP A 42 1.05 15.34 4.75
C ASP A 42 1.95 14.95 3.56
N SER A 43 3.10 14.37 3.85
CA SER A 43 4.06 13.93 2.82
C SER A 43 3.55 12.71 2.08
N VAL A 44 3.01 11.73 2.81
CA VAL A 44 2.38 10.53 2.24
C VAL A 44 1.19 10.94 1.37
N HIS A 45 0.34 11.84 1.86
CA HIS A 45 -0.83 12.37 1.14
C HIS A 45 -0.43 12.98 -0.20
N ARG A 46 0.61 13.84 -0.23
CA ARG A 46 1.15 14.38 -1.48
C ARG A 46 1.63 13.29 -2.44
N ALA A 47 2.34 12.27 -1.94
CA ALA A 47 2.81 11.18 -2.77
C ALA A 47 1.65 10.39 -3.42
N THR A 48 0.55 10.19 -2.71
CA THR A 48 -0.64 9.52 -3.27
C THR A 48 -1.32 10.29 -4.41
N HIS A 49 -1.07 11.59 -4.56
CA HIS A 49 -1.56 12.38 -5.69
C HIS A 49 -0.73 12.17 -6.98
N LEU A 50 0.44 11.54 -6.88
CA LEU A 50 1.24 11.12 -8.04
C LEU A 50 0.75 9.78 -8.62
N LEU A 51 -0.14 9.09 -7.89
CA LEU A 51 -0.69 7.81 -8.27
C LEU A 51 -1.97 7.97 -9.10
N PRO A 52 -2.26 7.00 -10.01
CA PRO A 52 -3.59 6.86 -10.60
C PRO A 52 -4.66 6.74 -9.51
N ASP A 53 -5.87 7.23 -9.76
CA ASP A 53 -6.96 7.25 -8.76
C ASP A 53 -7.32 5.85 -8.22
N ALA A 54 -7.17 4.81 -9.04
CA ALA A 54 -7.38 3.43 -8.62
C ALA A 54 -6.46 2.99 -7.47
N LEU A 55 -5.28 3.62 -7.34
CA LEU A 55 -4.30 3.35 -6.29
C LEU A 55 -4.29 4.45 -5.23
N GLY A 56 -4.25 5.71 -5.66
CA GLY A 56 -4.18 6.87 -4.77
C GLY A 56 -5.48 7.13 -4.01
N GLY A 57 -6.64 6.90 -4.62
CA GLY A 57 -7.95 7.13 -4.00
C GLY A 57 -8.15 6.34 -2.69
N PRO A 58 -7.97 5.01 -2.69
CA PRO A 58 -8.05 4.19 -1.48
C PRO A 58 -7.03 4.61 -0.41
N LEU A 59 -5.78 4.92 -0.78
CA LEU A 59 -4.77 5.38 0.19
C LEU A 59 -5.17 6.70 0.85
N ARG A 60 -5.66 7.67 0.06
CA ARG A 60 -6.15 8.95 0.58
C ARG A 60 -7.33 8.78 1.53
N ALA A 61 -8.23 7.82 1.27
CA ALA A 61 -9.33 7.53 2.19
C ALA A 61 -8.83 7.07 3.56
N THR A 62 -7.81 6.21 3.60
CA THR A 62 -7.16 5.81 4.86
C THR A 62 -6.50 7.00 5.54
N ILE A 63 -5.77 7.84 4.81
CA ILE A 63 -5.11 9.03 5.36
C ILE A 63 -6.14 9.97 6.01
N VAL A 64 -7.24 10.27 5.30
CA VAL A 64 -8.34 11.09 5.81
C VAL A 64 -8.95 10.51 7.08
N HIS A 65 -9.02 9.18 7.21
CA HIS A 65 -9.46 8.54 8.44
C HIS A 65 -8.45 8.77 9.59
N LEU A 66 -7.15 8.56 9.34
CA LEU A 66 -6.10 8.79 10.35
C LEU A 66 -6.00 10.25 10.80
N GLU A 67 -6.33 11.22 9.95
CA GLU A 67 -6.30 12.65 10.28
C GLU A 67 -7.46 13.08 11.19
N ARG A 68 -8.52 12.27 11.30
CA ARG A 68 -9.76 12.65 12.00
C ARG A 68 -9.76 12.34 13.49
N ALA A 69 -8.85 11.49 13.96
CA ALA A 69 -8.84 11.01 15.34
C ALA A 69 -7.47 11.23 16.01
N PRO A 70 -7.44 11.49 17.33
CA PRO A 70 -6.19 11.57 18.08
C PRO A 70 -5.51 10.19 18.13
N LEU A 71 -4.18 10.19 18.28
CA LEU A 71 -3.37 8.95 18.25
C LEU A 71 -3.89 7.85 19.17
N GLY A 72 -4.30 8.18 20.40
CA GLY A 72 -4.79 7.18 21.36
C GLY A 72 -6.09 6.50 20.92
N GLU A 73 -6.98 7.22 20.23
CA GLU A 73 -8.19 6.63 19.65
C GLU A 73 -7.85 5.72 18.47
N LEU A 74 -6.91 6.15 17.61
CA LEU A 74 -6.42 5.33 16.51
C LEU A 74 -5.71 4.05 16.97
N GLU A 75 -4.92 4.12 18.05
CA GLU A 75 -4.25 2.95 18.63
C GLU A 75 -5.26 1.94 19.18
N GLU A 76 -6.33 2.42 19.80
CA GLU A 76 -7.43 1.59 20.29
C GLU A 76 -8.20 0.94 19.15
N GLU A 77 -8.60 1.74 18.17
CA GLU A 77 -9.36 1.28 17.00
C GLU A 77 -8.52 0.32 16.14
N TYR A 78 -7.23 0.58 15.97
CA TYR A 78 -6.29 -0.32 15.29
C TYR A 78 -6.24 -1.68 15.99
N ARG A 79 -6.09 -1.71 17.32
CA ARG A 79 -6.04 -2.96 18.10
C ARG A 79 -7.35 -3.73 18.00
N SER A 80 -8.49 -3.05 18.15
CA SER A 80 -9.82 -3.64 17.95
C SER A 80 -9.98 -4.22 16.55
N THR A 81 -9.44 -3.53 15.53
CA THR A 81 -9.44 -4.01 14.14
C THR A 81 -8.59 -5.27 13.99
N LEU A 82 -7.42 -5.33 14.63
CA LEU A 82 -6.55 -6.51 14.58
C LEU A 82 -7.22 -7.73 15.21
N ASP A 83 -7.81 -7.57 16.38
CA ASP A 83 -8.52 -8.64 17.09
C ASP A 83 -9.64 -9.23 16.20
N GLY A 84 -10.33 -8.40 15.41
CA GLY A 84 -11.36 -8.83 14.46
C GLY A 84 -10.85 -9.38 13.12
N SER A 85 -9.58 -9.14 12.77
CA SER A 85 -9.00 -9.54 11.49
C SER A 85 -8.67 -11.03 11.41
N GLY A 86 -8.47 -11.69 12.55
CA GLY A 86 -8.00 -13.07 12.63
C GLY A 86 -6.58 -13.26 12.08
N LEU A 87 -5.77 -12.20 12.16
CA LEU A 87 -4.32 -12.21 12.01
C LEU A 87 -3.70 -11.78 13.33
N ASP A 88 -2.60 -12.43 13.72
CA ASP A 88 -1.84 -12.01 14.89
C ASP A 88 -1.00 -10.77 14.57
N PRO A 89 -0.62 -9.94 15.58
CA PRO A 89 0.17 -8.72 15.34
C PRO A 89 1.50 -8.94 14.59
N ALA A 90 2.10 -10.11 14.75
CA ALA A 90 3.32 -10.50 14.04
C ALA A 90 3.08 -10.70 12.54
N GLU A 91 1.92 -11.22 12.13
CA GLU A 91 1.58 -11.39 10.71
C GLU A 91 1.39 -10.04 10.02
N ILE A 92 0.77 -9.08 10.70
CA ILE A 92 0.58 -7.73 10.16
C ILE A 92 1.89 -6.97 10.09
N THR A 93 2.75 -7.13 11.11
CA THR A 93 4.12 -6.61 11.07
C THR A 93 4.89 -7.19 9.88
N GLY A 94 4.81 -8.51 9.68
CA GLY A 94 5.43 -9.17 8.52
C GLY A 94 4.91 -8.65 7.19
N LEU A 95 3.60 -8.45 7.03
CA LEU A 95 3.03 -7.83 5.83
C LEU A 95 3.57 -6.43 5.58
N SER A 96 3.67 -5.61 6.63
CA SER A 96 4.22 -4.25 6.53
C SER A 96 5.69 -4.29 6.09
N GLU A 97 6.49 -5.17 6.69
CA GLU A 97 7.91 -5.34 6.36
C GLU A 97 8.09 -5.84 4.92
N THR A 98 7.26 -6.78 4.46
CA THR A 98 7.27 -7.24 3.07
C THR A 98 6.92 -6.13 2.09
N LEU A 99 5.93 -5.29 2.40
CA LEU A 99 5.56 -4.15 1.56
C LEU A 99 6.68 -3.08 1.51
N GLU A 100 7.33 -2.80 2.63
CA GLU A 100 8.48 -1.89 2.71
C GLU A 100 9.67 -2.43 1.89
N ALA A 101 9.95 -3.73 2.02
CA ALA A 101 10.98 -4.42 1.25
C ALA A 101 10.66 -4.39 -0.25
N ALA A 102 9.41 -4.65 -0.63
CA ALA A 102 8.96 -4.59 -2.01
C ALA A 102 9.08 -3.16 -2.59
N ALA A 103 8.76 -2.13 -1.81
CA ALA A 103 8.89 -0.74 -2.23
C ALA A 103 10.34 -0.30 -2.47
N SER A 104 11.29 -0.96 -1.78
CA SER A 104 12.73 -0.66 -1.89
C SER A 104 13.45 -1.51 -2.95
N ALA A 105 12.81 -2.60 -3.39
CA ALA A 105 13.33 -3.48 -4.43
C ALA A 105 13.10 -2.90 -5.83
N ASP A 106 13.70 -3.52 -6.86
CA ASP A 106 13.22 -3.29 -8.22
C ASP A 106 11.77 -3.79 -8.38
N ALA A 107 11.08 -3.30 -9.40
CA ALA A 107 9.64 -3.53 -9.55
C ALA A 107 9.28 -5.02 -9.71
N GLU A 108 10.14 -5.83 -10.34
CA GLU A 108 9.86 -7.25 -10.57
C GLU A 108 10.01 -8.04 -9.27
N ALA A 109 11.14 -7.88 -8.58
CA ALA A 109 11.36 -8.50 -7.28
C ALA A 109 10.31 -8.05 -6.23
N GLY A 110 9.98 -6.75 -6.21
CA GLY A 110 8.94 -6.23 -5.34
C GLY A 110 7.57 -6.85 -5.62
N ARG A 111 7.19 -7.01 -6.90
CA ARG A 111 5.93 -7.69 -7.25
C ARG A 111 5.91 -9.15 -6.82
N GLU A 112 7.02 -9.87 -6.97
CA GLU A 112 7.10 -11.27 -6.53
C GLU A 112 6.81 -11.39 -5.03
N LEU A 113 7.41 -10.50 -4.23
CA LEU A 113 7.15 -10.42 -2.78
C LEU A 113 5.67 -10.16 -2.49
N VAL A 114 5.06 -9.14 -3.11
CA VAL A 114 3.65 -8.79 -2.87
C VAL A 114 2.69 -9.88 -3.37
N CYS A 115 3.01 -10.53 -4.49
CA CYS A 115 2.25 -11.69 -5.00
C CYS A 115 2.29 -12.88 -4.04
N GLY A 116 3.45 -13.13 -3.40
CA GLY A 116 3.58 -14.16 -2.36
C GLY A 116 2.65 -13.95 -1.17
N GLU A 117 2.35 -12.68 -0.85
CA GLU A 117 1.47 -12.28 0.24
C GLU A 117 0.00 -12.09 -0.18
N LEU A 118 -0.33 -12.24 -1.47
CA LEU A 118 -1.68 -11.97 -2.00
C LEU A 118 -2.80 -12.71 -1.24
N PRO A 119 -2.69 -14.00 -0.91
CA PRO A 119 -3.74 -14.68 -0.14
C PRO A 119 -4.00 -14.04 1.23
N ARG A 120 -2.94 -13.56 1.91
CA ARG A 120 -3.05 -12.88 3.20
C ARG A 120 -3.63 -11.48 3.04
N LEU A 121 -3.18 -10.73 2.03
CA LEU A 121 -3.70 -9.39 1.70
C LEU A 121 -5.19 -9.43 1.36
N GLU A 122 -5.64 -10.39 0.54
CA GLU A 122 -7.07 -10.54 0.21
C GLU A 122 -7.93 -10.94 1.40
N LYS A 123 -7.43 -11.85 2.27
CA LYS A 123 -8.11 -12.21 3.52
C LYS A 123 -8.26 -10.96 4.40
N LEU A 124 -7.19 -10.21 4.62
CA LEU A 124 -7.20 -9.00 5.43
C LEU A 124 -8.14 -7.95 4.82
N ARG A 125 -8.06 -7.72 3.51
CA ARG A 125 -8.95 -6.80 2.77
C ARG A 125 -10.41 -7.13 2.98
N SER A 126 -10.79 -8.40 2.82
CA SER A 126 -12.17 -8.87 3.03
C SER A 126 -12.67 -8.58 4.44
N ARG A 127 -11.81 -8.78 5.45
CA ARG A 127 -12.15 -8.52 6.86
C ARG A 127 -12.29 -7.03 7.14
N LEU A 128 -11.34 -6.22 6.68
CA LEU A 128 -11.37 -4.77 6.88
C LEU A 128 -12.58 -4.14 6.17
N LEU A 129 -12.92 -4.59 4.96
CA LEU A 129 -14.11 -4.13 4.25
C LEU A 129 -15.41 -4.56 4.96
N GLY A 130 -15.49 -5.80 5.44
CA GLY A 130 -16.65 -6.28 6.19
C GLY A 130 -16.85 -5.59 7.53
N ALA A 131 -15.77 -5.08 8.13
CA ALA A 131 -15.80 -4.28 9.36
C ALA A 131 -15.94 -2.76 9.09
N GLU A 132 -16.07 -2.34 7.83
CA GLU A 132 -16.09 -0.91 7.41
C GLU A 132 -14.91 -0.11 7.96
N SER A 133 -13.77 -0.78 8.09
CA SER A 133 -12.57 -0.29 8.76
C SER A 133 -11.87 0.79 7.92
N GLY A 134 -11.45 1.88 8.57
CA GLY A 134 -10.71 2.97 7.93
C GLY A 134 -9.37 2.56 7.30
N TRP A 135 -8.81 1.42 7.71
CA TRP A 135 -7.56 0.86 7.15
C TRP A 135 -7.74 0.07 5.85
N ALA A 136 -8.99 -0.23 5.45
CA ALA A 136 -9.27 -1.04 4.26
C ALA A 136 -8.70 -0.44 2.97
N GLY A 137 -8.58 0.89 2.91
CA GLY A 137 -8.07 1.61 1.74
C GLY A 137 -6.61 1.27 1.41
N ALA A 138 -5.77 1.02 2.42
CA ALA A 138 -4.36 0.70 2.21
C ALA A 138 -4.18 -0.65 1.52
N ILE A 139 -4.88 -1.68 2.00
CA ILE A 139 -4.83 -3.03 1.40
C ILE A 139 -5.52 -3.06 0.03
N THR A 140 -6.57 -2.26 -0.15
CA THR A 140 -7.24 -2.12 -1.45
C THR A 140 -6.30 -1.56 -2.51
N ALA A 141 -5.47 -0.57 -2.20
CA ALA A 141 -4.49 -0.03 -3.14
C ALA A 141 -3.41 -1.06 -3.51
N VAL A 142 -2.91 -1.84 -2.54
CA VAL A 142 -1.91 -2.90 -2.80
C VAL A 142 -2.47 -3.97 -3.73
N THR A 143 -3.65 -4.50 -3.43
CA THR A 143 -4.30 -5.52 -4.27
C THR A 143 -4.64 -4.99 -5.66
N ALA A 144 -5.08 -3.74 -5.78
CA ALA A 144 -5.29 -3.07 -7.07
C ALA A 144 -3.97 -2.91 -7.87
N SER A 145 -2.85 -2.62 -7.20
CA SER A 145 -1.55 -2.45 -7.87
C SER A 145 -1.09 -3.69 -8.63
N LEU A 146 -1.49 -4.89 -8.17
CA LEU A 146 -1.12 -6.13 -8.84
C LEU A 146 -1.92 -6.39 -10.13
N THR A 147 -3.15 -5.88 -10.22
CA THR A 147 -4.08 -6.11 -11.34
C THR A 147 -4.07 -4.98 -12.37
N GLN A 148 -3.89 -3.74 -11.94
CA GLN A 148 -3.96 -2.54 -12.78
C GLN A 148 -2.63 -2.19 -13.46
N LEU A 149 -1.51 -2.74 -12.96
CA LEU A 149 -0.16 -2.41 -13.40
C LEU A 149 0.59 -3.68 -13.84
N PRO A 150 0.28 -4.27 -15.01
CA PRO A 150 1.10 -5.36 -15.54
C PRO A 150 2.48 -4.82 -15.88
N LEU A 151 3.54 -5.28 -15.19
CA LEU A 151 4.88 -5.21 -15.79
C LEU A 151 4.79 -6.05 -17.06
N SER A 152 5.07 -5.45 -18.21
CA SER A 152 5.07 -6.19 -19.47
C SER A 152 5.83 -7.50 -19.30
N ASP A 153 5.18 -8.61 -19.67
CA ASP A 153 5.82 -9.91 -19.80
C ASP A 153 6.81 -9.80 -20.98
N ALA A 154 8.01 -9.33 -20.68
CA ALA A 154 9.14 -9.37 -21.58
C ALA A 154 9.91 -10.66 -21.28
N ARG A 155 9.37 -11.79 -21.75
CA ARG A 155 10.16 -13.01 -21.98
C ARG A 155 10.51 -13.16 -23.45
#